data_AF-A0A842QVF3-F1
#
_entry.id   AF-A0A842QVF3-F1
#
_cell.length_a   1.000
_cell.length_b   1.000
_cell.length_c   1.000
_cell.angle_alpha   90.00
_cell.angle_beta   90.00
_cell.angle_gamma   90.00
#
_symmetry.space_group_name_H-M   'P 1'
#
loop_
_entity.id
_entity.type
_entity.pdbx_description
1 polymer ?
#
loop_
_entity_poly.entity_id
_entity_poly.type
_entity_poly.pdbx_seq_one_letter_code
_entity_poly.pdbx_strand_id
1 'polypeptide(L)'
;MFKKIDTIKSSLDDLDILILNIIKKNAGISASLLNFQINHDHNTTINPAIILSRLDRLLDLRLIYNKTEQVGKYSSRRFYYNHQGTHGKDPDLTSNG
;
A
#
# COMPACT_ATOMS: atom_id res chain seq x y z
N MET A 1 12.85 25.58 -4.89
CA MET A 1 11.51 25.54 -4.27
C MET A 1 10.93 24.14 -4.44
N PHE A 2 11.10 23.26 -3.44
CA PHE A 2 10.57 21.89 -3.45
C PHE A 2 9.26 21.89 -2.65
N LYS A 3 8.10 21.94 -3.33
CA LYS A 3 6.77 21.99 -2.71
C LYS A 3 5.83 20.87 -3.18
N LYS A 4 6.35 19.68 -3.49
CA LYS A 4 5.49 18.58 -3.98
C LYS A 4 5.30 17.42 -3.02
N ILE A 5 6.17 17.24 -2.02
CA ILE A 5 6.09 16.08 -1.12
C ILE A 5 5.21 16.40 0.10
N ASP A 6 5.31 17.60 0.67
CA ASP A 6 4.49 18.00 1.83
C ASP A 6 2.99 18.06 1.54
N THR A 7 2.59 18.36 0.29
CA THR A 7 1.17 18.47 -0.08
C THR A 7 0.46 17.11 -0.12
N ILE A 8 1.16 16.01 -0.42
CA ILE A 8 0.53 14.68 -0.53
C ILE A 8 0.19 14.14 0.86
N LYS A 9 1.10 14.32 1.85
CA LYS A 9 0.84 13.95 3.26
C LYS A 9 -0.30 14.76 3.88
N SER A 10 -0.54 15.98 3.41
CA SER A 10 -1.66 16.83 3.84
C SER A 10 -3.05 16.35 3.35
N SER A 11 -3.12 15.36 2.45
CA SER A 11 -4.38 14.92 1.84
C SER A 11 -4.89 13.55 2.32
N LEU A 12 -4.06 12.78 3.01
CA LEU A 12 -4.43 11.46 3.53
C LEU A 12 -5.20 11.61 4.84
N ASP A 13 -6.31 10.90 4.96
CA ASP A 13 -7.06 10.85 6.22
C ASP A 13 -6.56 9.71 7.12
N ASP A 14 -7.08 9.65 8.34
CA ASP A 14 -6.67 8.67 9.35
C ASP A 14 -6.86 7.22 8.88
N LEU A 15 -7.90 6.97 8.07
CA LEU A 15 -8.18 5.63 7.54
C LEU A 15 -7.15 5.26 6.46
N ASP A 16 -6.79 6.20 5.59
CA ASP A 16 -5.73 5.99 4.60
C ASP A 16 -4.39 5.66 5.30
N ILE A 17 -4.03 6.41 6.35
CA ILE A 17 -2.81 6.19 7.15
C ILE A 17 -2.85 4.83 7.85
N LEU A 18 -3.99 4.46 8.43
CA LEU A 18 -4.19 3.16 9.07
C LEU A 18 -3.97 2.01 8.09
N ILE A 19 -4.59 2.08 6.91
CA ILE A 19 -4.46 1.06 5.86
C ILE A 19 -2.98 0.91 5.46
N LEU A 20 -2.28 2.02 5.22
CA LEU A 20 -0.85 1.99 4.86
C LEU A 20 0.00 1.32 5.95
N ASN A 21 -0.26 1.62 7.22
CA ASN A 21 0.47 1.03 8.34
C ASN A 21 0.25 -0.48 8.44
N ILE A 22 -0.98 -0.96 8.24
CA ILE A 22 -1.29 -2.40 8.26
C ILE A 22 -0.63 -3.11 7.07
N ILE A 23 -0.71 -2.54 5.86
CA ILE A 23 -0.04 -3.10 4.67
C ILE A 23 1.47 -3.22 4.90
N LYS A 24 2.09 -2.16 5.44
CA LYS A 24 3.52 -2.12 5.74
C LYS A 24 3.92 -3.14 6.80
N LYS A 25 3.16 -3.24 7.90
CA LYS A 25 3.40 -4.20 8.99
C LYS A 25 3.35 -5.66 8.52
N ASN A 26 2.45 -5.98 7.60
CA ASN A 26 2.25 -7.35 7.10
C ASN A 26 3.12 -7.72 5.88
N ALA A 27 4.00 -6.81 5.42
CA ALA A 27 4.76 -6.96 4.18
C ALA A 27 3.87 -7.36 2.99
N GLY A 28 2.66 -6.81 2.95
CA GLY A 28 1.63 -7.08 1.96
C GLY A 28 0.42 -7.83 2.50
N ILE A 29 -0.79 -7.46 2.07
CA ILE A 29 -2.05 -8.02 2.62
C ILE A 29 -3.15 -8.04 1.55
N SER A 30 -4.09 -8.99 1.64
CA SER A 30 -5.29 -9.00 0.78
C SER A 30 -6.35 -8.04 1.32
N ALA A 31 -7.23 -7.54 0.44
CA ALA A 31 -8.29 -6.61 0.85
C ALA A 31 -9.26 -7.23 1.89
N SER A 32 -9.55 -8.53 1.77
CA SER A 32 -10.41 -9.23 2.72
C SER A 32 -9.79 -9.32 4.12
N LEU A 33 -8.50 -9.67 4.20
CA LEU A 33 -7.79 -9.75 5.48
C LEU A 33 -7.58 -8.37 6.10
N LEU A 34 -7.32 -7.35 5.27
CA LEU A 34 -7.26 -5.95 5.71
C LEU A 34 -8.57 -5.50 6.35
N ASN A 35 -9.70 -5.73 5.69
CA ASN A 35 -11.02 -5.37 6.22
C ASN A 35 -11.33 -6.10 7.53
N PHE A 36 -11.02 -7.40 7.60
CA PHE A 36 -11.18 -8.17 8.83
C PHE A 36 -10.32 -7.59 9.96
N GLN A 37 -9.03 -7.33 9.69
CA GLN A 37 -8.09 -6.84 10.69
C GLN A 37 -8.48 -5.46 11.22
N ILE A 38 -8.88 -4.53 10.34
CA ILE A 38 -9.32 -3.19 10.77
C ILE A 38 -10.54 -3.28 11.69
N ASN A 39 -11.55 -4.08 11.31
CA ASN A 39 -12.77 -4.22 12.09
C ASN A 39 -12.50 -4.92 13.43
N HIS A 40 -11.65 -5.94 13.44
CA HIS A 40 -11.26 -6.67 14.64
C HIS A 40 -10.42 -5.83 15.60
N ASP A 41 -9.33 -5.24 15.13
CA ASP A 41 -8.35 -4.55 15.97
C ASP A 41 -8.88 -3.23 16.54
N HIS A 42 -9.81 -2.57 15.82
CA HIS A 42 -10.39 -1.30 16.25
C HIS A 42 -11.82 -1.42 16.78
N ASN A 43 -12.36 -2.64 16.88
CA ASN A 43 -13.76 -2.89 17.24
C ASN A 43 -14.75 -2.00 16.45
N THR A 44 -14.54 -1.94 15.13
CA THR A 44 -15.34 -1.14 14.20
C THR A 44 -16.08 -2.04 13.20
N THR A 45 -17.02 -1.45 12.46
CA THR A 45 -17.72 -2.15 11.36
C THR A 45 -17.70 -1.28 10.11
N ILE A 46 -16.51 -1.11 9.56
CA ILE A 46 -16.31 -0.40 8.30
C ILE A 46 -16.79 -1.29 7.15
N ASN A 47 -17.58 -0.70 6.26
CA ASN A 47 -18.05 -1.38 5.05
C ASN A 47 -16.84 -1.71 4.14
N PRO A 48 -16.71 -2.97 3.66
CA PRO A 48 -15.65 -3.36 2.75
C PRO A 48 -15.49 -2.46 1.52
N ALA A 49 -16.58 -1.89 0.99
CA ALA A 49 -16.56 -0.98 -0.15
C ALA A 49 -15.78 0.31 0.14
N ILE A 50 -15.82 0.80 1.38
CA ILE A 50 -15.04 1.98 1.81
C ILE A 50 -13.56 1.64 1.78
N ILE A 51 -13.17 0.48 2.34
CA ILE A 51 -11.78 0.01 2.34
C ILE A 51 -11.26 -0.15 0.90
N LEU A 52 -12.06 -0.74 0.01
CA LEU A 52 -11.70 -0.87 -1.41
C LEU A 52 -11.50 0.50 -2.08
N SER A 53 -12.41 1.45 -1.85
CA SER A 53 -12.25 2.82 -2.37
C SER A 53 -10.97 3.49 -1.88
N ARG A 54 -10.57 3.26 -0.62
CA ARG A 54 -9.28 3.76 -0.09
C ARG A 54 -8.09 3.09 -0.74
N LEU A 55 -8.15 1.77 -0.96
CA LEU A 55 -7.10 1.04 -1.68
C LEU A 55 -6.93 1.57 -3.11
N ASP A 56 -8.01 1.83 -3.83
CA ASP A 56 -7.97 2.41 -5.18
C ASP A 56 -7.32 3.81 -5.17
N ARG A 57 -7.72 4.67 -4.22
CA ARG A 57 -7.08 5.98 -4.03
C ARG A 57 -5.58 5.86 -3.75
N LEU A 58 -5.17 4.93 -2.88
CA LEU A 58 -3.77 4.72 -2.53
C LEU A 58 -2.94 4.14 -3.69
N LEU A 59 -3.56 3.33 -4.56
CA LEU A 59 -2.98 2.86 -5.83
C LEU A 59 -2.77 4.03 -6.80
N ASP A 60 -3.78 4.90 -6.95
CA ASP A 60 -3.70 6.08 -7.84
C ASP A 60 -2.59 7.04 -7.39
N LEU A 61 -2.43 7.22 -6.08
CA LEU A 61 -1.34 7.98 -5.47
C LEU A 61 0.02 7.26 -5.53
N ARG A 62 0.06 6.03 -6.04
CA ARG A 62 1.26 5.18 -6.13
C ARG A 62 1.94 4.92 -4.78
N LEU A 63 1.18 4.99 -3.69
CA LEU A 63 1.67 4.71 -2.33
C LEU A 63 1.70 3.22 -2.04
N ILE A 64 0.85 2.45 -2.74
CA ILE A 64 0.84 0.99 -2.71
C ILE A 64 0.82 0.47 -4.15
N TYR A 65 1.14 -0.81 -4.31
CA TYR A 65 0.98 -1.52 -5.58
C TYR A 65 0.35 -2.89 -5.33
N ASN A 66 -0.32 -3.42 -6.34
CA ASN A 66 -0.88 -4.77 -6.31
C ASN A 66 0.07 -5.76 -6.99
N LYS A 67 0.23 -6.93 -6.37
CA LYS A 67 0.93 -8.07 -6.98
C LYS A 67 0.07 -9.31 -6.82
N THR A 68 -0.03 -10.09 -7.89
CA THR A 68 -0.63 -11.42 -7.85
C THR A 68 0.46 -12.42 -7.51
N GLU A 69 0.27 -13.20 -6.46
CA GLU A 69 1.17 -14.27 -6.05
C GLU A 69 0.51 -15.63 -6.27
N GLN A 70 1.28 -16.60 -6.76
CA GLN A 70 0.83 -17.99 -6.85
C GLN A 70 1.25 -18.74 -5.60
N VAL A 71 0.29 -19.37 -4.94
CA VAL A 71 0.51 -20.30 -3.83
C VAL A 71 -0.03 -21.66 -4.27
N GLY A 72 0.85 -22.51 -4.79
CA GLY A 72 0.47 -23.73 -5.49
C GLY A 72 -0.41 -23.41 -6.71
N LYS A 73 -1.62 -23.99 -6.77
CA LYS A 73 -2.59 -23.75 -7.85
C LYS A 73 -3.46 -22.50 -7.66
N TYR A 74 -3.32 -21.79 -6.54
CA TYR A 74 -4.18 -20.66 -6.19
C TYR A 74 -3.46 -19.34 -6.46
N SER A 75 -4.18 -18.37 -7.01
CA SER A 75 -3.70 -17.00 -7.19
C SER A 75 -4.29 -16.10 -6.11
N SER A 76 -3.43 -15.36 -5.40
CA SER A 76 -3.83 -14.39 -4.38
C SER A 76 -3.35 -13.00 -4.77
N ARG A 77 -4.25 -12.01 -4.75
CA ARG A 77 -3.90 -10.61 -4.98
C ARG A 77 -3.63 -9.93 -3.64
N ARG A 78 -2.42 -9.40 -3.49
CA ARG A 78 -1.99 -8.67 -2.28
C ARG A 78 -1.55 -7.26 -2.64
N PHE A 79 -1.79 -6.33 -1.72
CA PHE A 79 -1.37 -4.94 -1.80
C PHE A 79 -0.12 -4.76 -0.96
N TYR A 80 0.90 -4.11 -1.51
CA TYR A 80 2.19 -3.88 -0.89
C TYR A 80 2.50 -2.39 -0.81
N TYR A 81 3.23 -1.98 0.23
CA TYR A 81 3.67 -0.61 0.37
C TYR A 81 4.76 -0.28 -0.64
N ASN A 82 4.66 0.85 -1.32
CA ASN A 82 5.68 1.31 -2.25
C ASN A 82 6.82 1.99 -1.49
N HIS A 83 8.02 1.41 -1.49
CA HIS A 83 9.21 2.01 -0.91
C HIS A 83 9.80 3.10 -1.83
N GLN A 84 9.01 4.13 -2.18
CA GLN A 84 9.60 5.34 -2.77
C GLN A 84 10.19 6.21 -1.66
N GLY A 85 11.43 5.85 -1.27
CA GLY A 85 12.22 6.54 -0.26
C GLY A 85 13.67 6.07 -0.10
N THR A 86 14.08 4.94 -0.70
CA THR A 86 15.49 4.47 -0.70
C THR A 86 15.86 3.73 -1.99
N HIS A 87 15.48 4.25 -3.16
CA HIS A 87 16.19 3.96 -4.41
C HIS A 87 16.62 5.29 -5.04
N GLY A 88 17.48 5.99 -4.31
CA GLY A 88 18.55 6.74 -4.95
C GLY A 88 19.67 5.75 -5.18
N LYS A 89 20.03 5.56 -6.45
CA LYS A 89 20.92 4.53 -7.02
C LYS A 89 20.18 3.27 -7.46
N ASP A 90 19.58 3.36 -8.64
CA ASP A 90 19.96 2.44 -9.70
C ASP A 90 21.50 2.40 -9.80
N PRO A 91 22.16 1.25 -9.71
CA PRO A 91 23.39 1.01 -10.43
C PRO A 91 23.04 0.19 -11.66
N ASP A 92 22.19 0.71 -12.54
CA ASP A 92 22.12 0.19 -13.90
C ASP A 92 22.70 1.24 -14.82
N LEU A 93 23.94 0.99 -15.25
CA LEU A 93 24.53 1.34 -16.54
C LEU A 93 26.06 1.15 -16.46
N THR A 94 26.48 -0.05 -16.88
CA THR A 94 27.61 -0.28 -17.80
C THR A 94 28.84 0.64 -17.71
N SER A 95 30.02 0.09 -17.35
CA SER A 95 31.27 0.43 -18.04
C SER A 95 32.40 -0.56 -17.72
N ASN A 96 32.71 -1.38 -18.73
CA ASN A 96 34.04 -1.75 -19.24
C ASN A 96 35.17 -2.16 -18.28
N GLY A 97 35.61 -3.41 -18.40
CA GLY A 97 36.87 -3.96 -17.90
C GLY A 97 36.97 -5.44 -18.17
#